data_AF-A0A2V7ZJV9-F1
#
_entry.id   AF-A0A2V7ZJV9-F1
#
_cell.length_a   1.000
_cell.length_b   1.000
_cell.length_c   1.000
_cell.angle_alpha   90.00
_cell.angle_beta   90.00
_cell.angle_gamma   90.00
#
_symmetry.space_group_name_H-M   'P 1'
#
loop_
_entity.id
_entity.type
_entity.pdbx_description
1 polymer ?
#
loop_
_entity_poly.entity_id
_entity_poly.type
_entity_poly.pdbx_seq_one_letter_code
_entity_poly.pdbx_strand_id
1 'polypeptide(L)'
;MLPIVCAGCGELLDRDSPICRFCGEDNRISETPIDVVEVPADVDLDRLNPWSQIKHEIIEKYASAYTRILRTQRWAQRYVYIDAFAGAGVALDSEADVLTEAGALRALNVEPPFSEYHFIELDAGKAGILHQLARRRPSAQVHVADYRDVLPHLLTRCRFEDFARGLCLLDPYGLSVDYALLTQIAAMKTVEIFFNFMLVSANRNVLWRAAHSGITAPRRDDDAGMGR
;
A
#
# COMPACT_ATOMS: atom_id res chain seq x y z
N MET A 1 27.70 3.51 -10.89
CA MET A 1 27.46 2.42 -9.94
C MET A 1 26.43 2.93 -8.96
N LEU A 2 25.25 2.28 -8.88
CA LEU A 2 24.23 2.66 -7.91
C LEU A 2 24.77 2.43 -6.50
N PRO A 3 24.44 3.28 -5.51
CA PRO A 3 24.82 3.03 -4.12
C PRO A 3 24.22 1.71 -3.65
N ILE A 4 25.05 0.86 -3.05
CA ILE A 4 24.60 -0.40 -2.45
C ILE A 4 24.22 -0.08 -1.00
N VAL A 5 23.02 -0.45 -0.58
CA VAL A 5 22.55 -0.28 0.79
C VAL A 5 22.69 -1.60 1.55
N CYS A 6 22.89 -1.50 2.85
CA CYS A 6 22.99 -2.63 3.75
C CYS A 6 21.64 -3.34 3.86
N ALA A 7 21.62 -4.65 3.62
CA ALA A 7 20.47 -5.52 3.84
C ALA A 7 20.05 -5.57 5.32
N GLY A 8 20.95 -5.35 6.29
CA GLY A 8 20.60 -5.39 7.71
C GLY A 8 19.95 -4.12 8.24
N CYS A 9 20.43 -2.94 7.82
CA CYS A 9 19.99 -1.66 8.40
C CYS A 9 19.63 -0.57 7.38
N GLY A 10 19.70 -0.84 6.07
CA GLY A 10 19.36 0.13 5.02
C GLY A 10 20.35 1.28 4.82
N GLU A 11 21.42 1.35 5.63
CA GLU A 11 22.48 2.36 5.48
C GLU A 11 23.33 2.14 4.23
N LEU A 12 23.93 3.21 3.71
CA LEU A 12 24.85 3.13 2.57
C LEU A 12 26.08 2.27 2.93
N LEU A 13 26.35 1.25 2.12
CA LEU A 13 27.58 0.48 2.22
C LEU A 13 28.76 1.28 1.66
N ASP A 14 29.90 1.10 2.30
CA ASP A 14 31.17 1.59 1.76
C ASP A 14 31.44 0.85 0.44
N ARG A 15 31.94 1.57 -0.58
CA ARG A 15 32.04 1.08 -1.97
C ARG A 15 32.70 -0.29 -2.13
N ASP A 16 33.61 -0.65 -1.23
CA ASP A 16 34.42 -1.87 -1.31
C ASP A 16 34.25 -2.78 -0.08
N SER A 17 33.24 -2.54 0.77
CA SER A 17 32.96 -3.39 1.94
C SER A 17 31.59 -4.05 1.81
N PRO A 18 31.52 -5.38 1.80
CA PRO A 18 30.25 -6.06 1.97
C PRO A 18 29.77 -6.01 3.42
N ILE A 19 30.62 -5.67 4.39
CA ILE A 19 30.24 -5.58 5.79
C ILE A 19 29.76 -4.17 6.10
N CYS A 20 28.55 -4.06 6.64
CA CYS A 20 28.00 -2.79 7.07
C CYS A 20 28.76 -2.25 8.27
N ARG A 21 29.31 -1.04 8.14
CA ARG A 21 30.00 -0.35 9.24
C ARG A 21 29.09 0.02 10.42
N PHE A 22 27.76 0.05 10.21
CA PHE A 22 26.79 0.48 11.21
C PHE A 22 26.23 -0.69 12.02
N CYS A 23 25.82 -1.78 11.38
CA CYS A 23 25.22 -2.94 12.05
C CYS A 23 26.04 -4.23 11.98
N GLY A 24 27.13 -4.27 11.21
CA GLY A 24 27.99 -5.46 11.06
C GLY A 24 27.46 -6.51 10.09
N GLU A 25 26.32 -6.27 9.44
CA GLU A 25 25.71 -7.22 8.49
C GLU A 25 26.63 -7.50 7.30
N ASP A 26 26.76 -8.78 6.91
CA ASP A 26 27.49 -9.22 5.73
C ASP A 26 26.58 -9.28 4.50
N ASN A 27 26.86 -8.42 3.53
CA ASN A 27 26.06 -8.23 2.31
C ASN A 27 26.65 -8.98 1.11
N ARG A 28 27.48 -10.01 1.34
CA ARG A 28 27.99 -10.90 0.28
C ARG A 28 26.92 -11.80 -0.32
N ILE A 29 25.86 -12.08 0.43
CA ILE A 29 24.76 -12.95 0.00
C ILE A 29 23.61 -12.04 -0.45
N SER A 30 23.27 -12.06 -1.75
CA SER A 30 22.16 -11.28 -2.30
C SER A 30 20.80 -11.97 -2.08
N GLU A 31 20.58 -12.53 -0.90
CA GLU A 31 19.27 -13.07 -0.55
C GLU A 31 18.31 -11.88 -0.37
N THR A 32 17.30 -11.82 -1.23
CA THR A 32 16.24 -10.83 -1.15
C THR A 32 15.40 -11.09 0.11
N PRO A 33 14.66 -10.09 0.63
CA PRO A 33 13.83 -10.30 1.83
C PRO A 33 12.86 -11.48 1.69
N ILE A 34 12.38 -11.76 0.47
CA ILE A 34 11.49 -12.88 0.18
C ILE A 34 12.19 -14.24 0.19
N ASP A 35 13.49 -14.32 -0.10
CA ASP A 35 14.22 -15.60 -0.10
C ASP A 35 14.40 -16.18 1.31
N VAL A 36 14.37 -15.33 2.33
CA VAL A 36 14.67 -15.67 3.73
C VAL A 36 13.49 -15.50 4.67
N VAL A 37 12.31 -15.13 4.14
CA VAL A 37 11.13 -14.94 4.97
C VAL A 37 10.55 -16.29 5.40
N GLU A 38 10.34 -16.44 6.71
CA GLU A 38 9.69 -17.62 7.26
C GLU A 38 8.18 -17.39 7.32
N VAL A 39 7.44 -18.22 6.58
CA VAL A 39 5.96 -18.22 6.57
C VAL A 39 5.48 -19.35 7.48
N PRO A 40 4.85 -19.07 8.64
CA PRO A 40 4.29 -20.11 9.49
C PRO A 40 3.16 -20.87 8.78
N ALA A 41 3.08 -22.19 9.01
CA ALA A 41 2.13 -23.06 8.32
C ALA A 41 0.65 -22.76 8.61
N ASP A 42 0.37 -22.06 9.70
CA ASP A 42 -0.96 -21.65 10.14
C ASP A 42 -1.39 -20.27 9.62
N VAL A 43 -0.52 -19.56 8.90
CA VAL A 43 -0.84 -18.25 8.31
C VAL A 43 -1.33 -18.42 6.87
N ASP A 44 -2.56 -18.00 6.61
CA ASP A 44 -3.15 -18.00 5.27
C ASP A 44 -2.67 -16.78 4.47
N LEU A 45 -1.87 -17.02 3.43
CA LEU A 45 -1.37 -15.99 2.53
C LEU A 45 -2.37 -15.66 1.43
N ASP A 46 -2.43 -14.39 1.06
CA ASP A 46 -3.24 -13.94 -0.06
C ASP A 46 -2.77 -14.59 -1.37
N ARG A 47 -3.69 -14.88 -2.28
CA ARG A 47 -3.39 -15.40 -3.62
C ARG A 47 -3.51 -14.29 -4.66
N LEU A 48 -2.42 -13.98 -5.35
CA LEU A 48 -2.39 -12.95 -6.39
C LEU A 48 -2.84 -13.53 -7.73
N ASN A 49 -4.08 -13.19 -8.09
CA ASN A 49 -4.53 -13.30 -9.47
C ASN A 49 -3.85 -12.26 -10.37
N PRO A 50 -3.86 -12.43 -11.70
CA PRO A 50 -3.21 -11.50 -12.63
C PRO A 50 -3.62 -10.03 -12.46
N TRP A 51 -4.88 -9.75 -12.13
CA TRP A 51 -5.35 -8.38 -11.89
C TRP A 51 -4.74 -7.75 -10.63
N SER A 52 -4.54 -8.54 -9.58
CA SER A 52 -3.90 -8.10 -8.34
C SER A 52 -2.42 -7.82 -8.55
N GLN A 53 -1.76 -8.60 -9.42
CA GLN A 53 -0.37 -8.34 -9.84
C GLN A 53 -0.26 -7.00 -10.58
N ILE A 54 -1.15 -6.74 -11.54
CA ILE A 54 -1.21 -5.46 -12.27
C ILE A 54 -1.48 -4.29 -11.32
N LYS A 55 -2.39 -4.44 -10.36
CA LYS A 55 -2.67 -3.43 -9.32
C LYS A 55 -1.38 -3.07 -8.57
N HIS A 56 -0.65 -4.07 -8.09
CA HIS A 56 0.61 -3.84 -7.38
C HIS A 56 1.67 -3.17 -8.26
N GLU A 57 1.79 -3.56 -9.52
CA GLU A 57 2.69 -2.88 -10.48
C GLU A 57 2.34 -1.40 -10.69
N ILE A 58 1.07 -1.07 -10.79
CA ILE A 58 0.62 0.33 -10.96
C ILE A 58 0.99 1.14 -9.72
N ILE A 59 0.72 0.61 -8.53
CA ILE A 59 1.04 1.26 -7.25
C ILE A 59 2.55 1.49 -7.14
N GLU A 60 3.38 0.49 -7.45
CA GLU A 60 4.83 0.60 -7.41
C GLU A 60 5.36 1.66 -8.40
N LYS A 61 4.88 1.63 -9.66
CA LYS A 61 5.25 2.62 -10.68
C LYS A 61 4.86 4.04 -10.26
N TYR A 62 3.67 4.19 -9.68
CA TYR A 62 3.22 5.46 -9.14
C TYR A 62 4.10 5.93 -7.99
N ALA A 63 4.35 5.05 -7.01
CA ALA A 63 5.16 5.33 -5.84
C ALA A 63 6.59 5.76 -6.22
N SER A 64 7.23 5.07 -7.17
CA SER A 64 8.56 5.46 -7.68
C SER A 64 8.54 6.82 -8.38
N ALA A 65 7.51 7.12 -9.18
CA ALA A 65 7.36 8.43 -9.79
C ALA A 65 7.16 9.53 -8.73
N TYR A 66 6.31 9.25 -7.74
CA TYR A 66 5.99 10.15 -6.63
C TYR A 66 7.24 10.54 -5.83
N THR A 67 8.00 9.56 -5.33
CA THR A 67 9.22 9.83 -4.56
C THR A 67 10.29 10.52 -5.41
N ARG A 68 10.44 10.13 -6.68
CA ARG A 68 11.39 10.78 -7.60
C ARG A 68 11.08 12.25 -7.81
N ILE A 69 9.80 12.61 -7.97
CA ILE A 69 9.37 14.01 -8.08
C ILE A 69 9.63 14.74 -6.77
N LEU A 70 9.10 14.25 -5.65
CA LEU A 70 9.17 14.94 -4.37
C LEU A 70 10.60 15.14 -3.86
N ARG A 71 11.51 14.19 -4.11
CA ARG A 71 12.93 14.32 -3.73
C ARG A 71 13.61 15.56 -4.34
N THR A 72 13.12 16.07 -5.47
CA THR A 72 13.66 17.29 -6.10
C THR A 72 13.02 18.58 -5.59
N GLN A 73 11.97 18.48 -4.78
CA GLN A 73 11.20 19.61 -4.28
C GLN A 73 11.67 20.00 -2.88
N ARG A 74 12.29 21.19 -2.74
CA ARG A 74 12.78 21.67 -1.44
C ARG A 74 11.70 21.85 -0.37
N TRP A 75 10.44 22.02 -0.80
CA TRP A 75 9.29 22.15 0.09
C TRP A 75 8.73 20.80 0.56
N ALA A 76 9.19 19.67 0.03
CA ALA A 76 8.78 18.33 0.45
C ALA A 76 9.97 17.65 1.14
N GLN A 77 10.04 17.78 2.46
CA GLN A 77 11.18 17.26 3.25
C GLN A 77 10.96 15.82 3.69
N ARG A 78 9.70 15.41 3.87
CA ARG A 78 9.32 14.05 4.25
C ARG A 78 8.19 13.55 3.37
N TYR A 79 8.30 12.31 2.92
CA TYR A 79 7.23 11.64 2.19
C TYR A 79 7.00 10.26 2.78
N VAL A 80 5.79 10.07 3.28
CA VAL A 80 5.37 8.95 4.13
C VAL A 80 4.51 8.01 3.30
N TYR A 81 4.86 6.73 3.29
CA TYR A 81 4.01 5.68 2.74
C TYR A 81 3.16 5.09 3.86
N ILE A 82 1.85 5.01 3.65
CA ILE A 82 0.92 4.38 4.59
C ILE A 82 0.12 3.34 3.84
N ASP A 83 0.17 2.09 4.26
CA ASP A 83 -0.72 1.03 3.79
C ASP A 83 -1.64 0.63 4.92
N ALA A 84 -2.94 0.87 4.75
CA ALA A 84 -3.93 0.58 5.78
C ALA A 84 -4.36 -0.90 5.79
N PHE A 85 -3.98 -1.68 4.77
CA PHE A 85 -4.35 -3.08 4.58
C PHE A 85 -3.14 -3.85 4.01
N ALA A 86 -2.04 -3.83 4.74
CA ALA A 86 -0.73 -4.18 4.20
C ALA A 86 -0.54 -5.66 3.84
N GLY A 87 -1.33 -6.56 4.44
CA GLY A 87 -1.15 -7.99 4.31
C GLY A 87 0.21 -8.44 4.85
N ALA A 88 0.69 -9.57 4.34
CA ALA A 88 1.98 -10.12 4.75
C ALA A 88 3.19 -9.47 4.05
N GLY A 89 2.98 -8.59 3.06
CA GLY A 89 4.03 -8.11 2.14
C GLY A 89 4.50 -9.16 1.12
N VAL A 90 4.04 -10.39 1.22
CA VAL A 90 4.23 -11.46 0.24
C VAL A 90 2.92 -12.17 0.02
N ALA A 91 2.80 -12.86 -1.11
CA ALA A 91 1.61 -13.58 -1.49
C ALA A 91 1.98 -14.81 -2.32
N LEU A 92 1.03 -15.72 -2.53
CA LEU A 92 1.21 -16.83 -3.47
C LEU A 92 0.74 -16.41 -4.86
N ASP A 93 1.56 -16.66 -5.88
CA ASP A 93 1.11 -16.58 -7.27
C ASP A 93 0.02 -17.62 -7.52
N SER A 94 -1.13 -17.20 -8.05
CA SER A 94 -2.27 -18.12 -8.21
C SER A 94 -2.07 -19.21 -9.26
N GLU A 95 -1.15 -19.02 -10.21
CA GLU A 95 -0.87 -19.97 -11.29
C GLU A 95 0.30 -20.89 -10.95
N ALA A 96 1.35 -20.33 -10.35
CA ALA A 96 2.58 -21.07 -10.04
C ALA A 96 2.60 -21.69 -8.63
N ASP A 97 1.74 -21.21 -7.71
CA ASP A 97 1.75 -21.56 -6.29
C ASP A 97 3.12 -21.29 -5.61
N VAL A 98 3.81 -20.24 -6.10
CA VAL A 98 5.12 -19.80 -5.61
C VAL A 98 4.96 -18.49 -4.84
N LEU A 99 5.74 -18.33 -3.77
CA LEU A 99 5.81 -17.09 -3.00
C LEU A 99 6.36 -15.95 -3.87
N THR A 100 5.68 -14.81 -3.87
CA THR A 100 6.04 -13.64 -4.66
C THR A 100 5.84 -12.34 -3.87
N GLU A 101 6.52 -11.27 -4.30
CA GLU A 101 6.44 -9.97 -3.66
C GLU A 101 5.06 -9.33 -3.86
N ALA A 102 4.50 -8.77 -2.80
CA ALA A 102 3.16 -8.18 -2.81
C ALA A 102 3.09 -6.91 -1.95
N GLY A 103 2.22 -5.97 -2.32
CA GLY A 103 1.86 -4.81 -1.49
C GLY A 103 3.08 -4.15 -0.82
N ALA A 104 3.17 -4.34 0.51
CA ALA A 104 4.19 -3.75 1.36
C ALA A 104 5.66 -4.06 0.96
N LEU A 105 6.01 -5.29 0.53
CA LEU A 105 7.39 -5.58 0.12
C LEU A 105 7.78 -4.82 -1.15
N ARG A 106 6.85 -4.71 -2.10
CA ARG A 106 7.07 -3.90 -3.31
C ARG A 106 7.22 -2.43 -2.96
N ALA A 107 6.43 -1.91 -2.01
CA ALA A 107 6.58 -0.56 -1.50
C ALA A 107 7.95 -0.33 -0.82
N LEU A 108 8.44 -1.29 -0.03
CA LEU A 108 9.77 -1.26 0.58
C LEU A 108 10.91 -1.24 -0.46
N ASN A 109 10.68 -1.82 -1.64
CA ASN A 109 11.61 -1.89 -2.76
C ASN A 109 11.55 -0.65 -3.70
N VAL A 110 10.62 0.28 -3.47
CA VAL A 110 10.52 1.51 -4.28
C VAL A 110 11.79 2.35 -4.18
N GLU A 111 12.31 2.74 -5.34
CA GLU A 111 13.46 3.64 -5.47
C GLU A 111 13.09 4.90 -6.29
N PRO A 112 13.40 6.13 -5.80
CA PRO A 112 13.97 6.45 -4.49
C PRO A 112 13.04 6.08 -3.31
N PRO A 113 13.57 5.74 -2.13
CA PRO A 113 12.76 5.23 -1.02
C PRO A 113 11.97 6.33 -0.34
N PHE A 114 10.83 5.98 0.27
CA PHE A 114 10.10 6.88 1.16
C PHE A 114 10.92 7.21 2.41
N SER A 115 10.62 8.36 3.01
CA SER A 115 11.23 8.75 4.28
C SER A 115 10.80 7.83 5.41
N GLU A 116 9.53 7.41 5.39
CA GLU A 116 8.88 6.58 6.41
C GLU A 116 7.84 5.67 5.78
N TYR A 117 7.67 4.48 6.37
CA TYR A 117 6.67 3.50 5.98
C TYR A 117 5.85 3.10 7.21
N HIS A 118 4.54 3.08 7.06
CA HIS A 118 3.62 2.57 8.06
C HIS A 118 2.68 1.56 7.44
N PHE A 119 2.78 0.32 7.90
CA PHE A 119 1.95 -0.78 7.46
C PHE A 119 1.00 -1.16 8.57
N ILE A 120 -0.31 -1.14 8.29
CA ILE A 120 -1.34 -1.57 9.23
C ILE A 120 -1.86 -2.92 8.76
N GLU A 121 -1.89 -3.89 9.66
CA GLU A 121 -2.40 -5.22 9.40
C GLU A 121 -3.16 -5.72 10.64
N LEU A 122 -4.35 -6.27 10.43
CA LEU A 122 -5.19 -6.75 11.53
C LEU A 122 -4.80 -8.17 11.96
N ASP A 123 -4.41 -9.01 11.01
CA ASP A 123 -3.98 -10.38 11.26
C ASP A 123 -2.55 -10.41 11.82
N ALA A 124 -2.40 -10.86 13.06
CA ALA A 124 -1.11 -10.91 13.75
C ALA A 124 -0.10 -11.86 13.08
N GLY A 125 -0.57 -12.91 12.39
CA GLY A 125 0.27 -13.86 11.66
C GLY A 125 0.90 -13.21 10.43
N LYS A 126 0.07 -12.58 9.58
CA LYS A 126 0.53 -11.79 8.43
C LYS A 126 1.42 -10.63 8.87
N ALA A 127 1.06 -9.93 9.94
CA ALA A 127 1.89 -8.86 10.48
C ALA A 127 3.25 -9.37 10.99
N GLY A 128 3.30 -10.58 11.55
CA GLY A 128 4.55 -11.25 11.94
C GLY A 128 5.49 -11.49 10.76
N ILE A 129 4.95 -11.92 9.62
CA ILE A 129 5.71 -12.04 8.35
C ILE A 129 6.17 -10.67 7.88
N LEU A 130 5.28 -9.68 7.87
CA LEU A 130 5.62 -8.33 7.43
C LEU A 130 6.69 -7.68 8.31
N HIS A 131 6.68 -7.94 9.62
CA HIS A 131 7.75 -7.53 10.52
C HIS A 131 9.11 -8.09 10.08
N GLN A 132 9.18 -9.36 9.68
CA GLN A 132 10.43 -9.95 9.18
C GLN A 132 10.94 -9.21 7.95
N LEU A 133 10.07 -8.95 6.97
CA LEU A 133 10.41 -8.23 5.75
C LEU A 133 10.85 -6.78 6.03
N ALA A 134 10.17 -6.11 6.96
CA ALA A 134 10.42 -4.72 7.31
C ALA A 134 11.70 -4.52 8.15
N ARG A 135 12.28 -5.57 8.77
CA ARG A 135 13.50 -5.47 9.60
C ARG A 135 14.66 -4.76 8.90
N ARG A 136 14.77 -4.95 7.59
CA ARG A 136 15.83 -4.38 6.75
C ARG A 136 15.65 -2.88 6.48
N ARG A 137 14.54 -2.29 6.93
CA ARG A 137 14.18 -0.89 6.71
C ARG A 137 13.86 -0.22 8.06
N PRO A 138 14.80 0.47 8.71
CA PRO A 138 14.55 1.14 10.00
C PRO A 138 13.45 2.21 9.95
N SER A 139 13.17 2.75 8.76
CA SER A 139 12.09 3.70 8.54
C SER A 139 10.71 3.05 8.41
N ALA A 140 10.61 1.72 8.48
CA ALA A 140 9.36 0.98 8.40
C ALA A 140 8.83 0.56 9.77
N GLN A 141 7.53 0.74 9.96
CA GLN A 141 6.81 0.34 11.17
C GLN A 141 5.58 -0.47 10.77
N VAL A 142 5.37 -1.59 11.46
CA VAL A 142 4.19 -2.44 11.29
C VAL A 142 3.32 -2.31 12.53
N HIS A 143 2.03 -2.10 12.32
CA HIS A 143 1.02 -1.87 13.35
C HIS A 143 -0.01 -2.99 13.30
N VAL A 144 -0.05 -3.81 14.34
CA VAL A 144 -1.02 -4.90 14.46
C VAL A 144 -2.32 -4.36 15.06
N ALA A 145 -3.21 -3.83 14.22
CA ALA A 145 -4.42 -3.13 14.65
C ALA A 145 -5.45 -2.96 13.55
N ASP A 146 -6.67 -2.54 13.92
CA ASP A 146 -7.62 -2.00 12.95
C ASP A 146 -7.15 -0.62 12.46
N TYR A 147 -7.20 -0.41 11.15
CA TYR A 147 -6.79 0.86 10.54
C TYR A 147 -7.55 2.07 11.09
N ARG A 148 -8.79 1.91 11.53
CA ARG A 148 -9.60 3.01 12.10
C ARG A 148 -9.00 3.58 13.38
N ASP A 149 -8.26 2.77 14.14
CA ASP A 149 -7.65 3.18 15.40
C ASP A 149 -6.29 3.87 15.16
N VAL A 150 -5.56 3.41 14.14
CA VAL A 150 -4.16 3.82 13.91
C VAL A 150 -4.01 4.87 12.81
N LEU A 151 -4.75 4.76 11.71
CA LEU A 151 -4.61 5.65 10.55
C LEU A 151 -4.81 7.13 10.90
N PRO A 152 -5.81 7.55 11.71
CA PRO A 152 -5.96 8.96 12.11
C PRO A 152 -4.70 9.54 12.76
N HIS A 153 -4.01 8.75 13.59
CA HIS A 153 -2.77 9.14 14.24
C HIS A 153 -1.61 9.20 13.24
N LEU A 154 -1.52 8.27 12.30
CA LEU A 154 -0.49 8.30 11.27
C LEU A 154 -0.64 9.47 10.30
N LEU A 155 -1.86 9.89 10.00
CA LEU A 155 -2.12 11.05 9.14
C LEU A 155 -1.56 12.35 9.73
N THR A 156 -1.44 12.48 11.06
CA THR A 156 -0.81 13.65 11.67
C THR A 156 0.68 13.78 11.36
N ARG A 157 1.32 12.73 10.79
CA ARG A 157 2.70 12.77 10.31
C ARG A 157 2.84 13.42 8.93
N CYS A 158 1.72 13.65 8.24
CA CYS A 158 1.67 14.15 6.86
C CYS A 158 1.17 15.60 6.79
N ARG A 159 1.45 16.46 7.79
CA ARG A 159 0.95 17.84 7.82
C ARG A 159 1.73 18.77 6.89
N PHE A 160 1.04 19.79 6.39
CA PHE A 160 1.63 20.80 5.51
C PHE A 160 2.75 21.58 6.21
N GLU A 161 2.54 21.97 7.47
CA GLU A 161 3.51 22.72 8.29
C GLU A 161 4.81 21.96 8.57
N ASP A 162 4.77 20.63 8.52
CA ASP A 162 5.94 19.77 8.68
C ASP A 162 6.66 19.49 7.34
N PHE A 163 6.24 20.15 6.25
CA PHE A 163 6.73 19.91 4.89
C PHE A 163 6.61 18.42 4.48
N ALA A 164 5.60 17.73 5.04
CA ALA A 164 5.37 16.31 4.83
C ALA A 164 4.30 16.06 3.77
N ARG A 165 4.46 14.99 3.01
CA ARG A 165 3.46 14.48 2.07
C ARG A 165 3.22 12.99 2.31
N GLY A 166 1.99 12.55 2.09
CA GLY A 166 1.61 11.15 2.28
C GLY A 166 1.19 10.51 0.96
N LEU A 167 1.54 9.24 0.79
CA LEU A 167 0.86 8.33 -0.12
C LEU A 167 0.18 7.25 0.72
N CYS A 168 -1.15 7.24 0.71
CA CYS A 168 -1.96 6.33 1.53
C CYS A 168 -2.69 5.33 0.64
N LEU A 169 -2.41 4.04 0.81
CA LEU A 169 -3.12 2.95 0.17
C LEU A 169 -4.29 2.51 1.06
N LEU A 170 -5.48 2.55 0.48
CA LEU A 170 -6.72 2.06 1.06
C LEU A 170 -7.27 0.97 0.13
N ASP A 171 -7.04 -0.29 0.49
CA ASP A 171 -7.54 -1.45 -0.23
C ASP A 171 -8.40 -2.34 0.69
N PRO A 172 -9.59 -1.88 1.09
CA PRO A 172 -10.46 -2.66 1.93
C PRO A 172 -11.02 -3.88 1.19
N TYR A 173 -11.20 -4.96 1.92
CA TYR A 173 -12.08 -6.04 1.48
C TYR A 173 -13.55 -5.55 1.50
N GLY A 174 -14.06 -5.08 0.35
CA GLY A 174 -15.45 -4.64 0.19
C GLY A 174 -15.62 -3.13 0.04
N LEU A 175 -16.84 -2.62 0.29
CA LEU A 175 -17.18 -1.19 0.13
C LEU A 175 -17.28 -0.41 1.44
N SER A 176 -16.96 -1.02 2.58
CA SER A 176 -17.12 -0.41 3.90
C SER A 176 -15.91 0.46 4.25
N VAL A 177 -15.66 1.52 3.49
CA VAL A 177 -14.73 2.56 3.91
C VAL A 177 -15.46 3.59 4.74
N ASP A 178 -14.80 4.03 5.81
CA ASP A 178 -15.22 5.19 6.57
C ASP A 178 -15.11 6.47 5.71
N TYR A 179 -16.26 6.95 5.23
CA TYR A 179 -16.35 8.19 4.46
C TYR A 179 -15.89 9.42 5.26
N ALA A 180 -16.01 9.42 6.59
CA ALA A 180 -15.52 10.52 7.40
C ALA A 180 -13.98 10.57 7.35
N LEU A 181 -13.32 9.41 7.41
CA LEU A 181 -11.88 9.30 7.27
C LEU A 181 -11.39 9.73 5.88
N LEU A 182 -12.06 9.30 4.80
CA LEU A 182 -11.74 9.76 3.45
C LEU A 182 -11.88 11.29 3.32
N THR A 183 -12.94 11.85 3.90
CA THR A 183 -13.18 13.30 3.91
C THR A 183 -12.06 14.04 4.66
N GLN A 184 -11.61 13.49 5.79
CA GLN A 184 -10.50 14.04 6.57
C GLN A 184 -9.20 14.03 5.76
N ILE A 185 -8.86 12.91 5.12
CA ILE A 185 -7.64 12.80 4.32
C ILE A 185 -7.68 13.78 3.14
N ALA A 186 -8.82 13.86 2.43
CA ALA A 186 -9.00 14.79 1.33
C ALA A 186 -8.84 16.26 1.76
N ALA A 187 -9.33 16.62 2.95
CA ALA A 187 -9.21 17.98 3.49
C ALA A 187 -7.75 18.37 3.80
N MET A 188 -6.87 17.41 4.08
CA MET A 188 -5.46 17.69 4.39
C MET A 188 -4.70 18.25 3.18
N LYS A 189 -5.07 17.86 1.94
CA LYS A 189 -4.40 18.24 0.67
C LYS A 189 -2.90 17.91 0.59
N THR A 190 -2.37 17.17 1.56
CA THR A 190 -0.97 16.73 1.63
C THR A 190 -0.83 15.22 1.47
N VAL A 191 -1.95 14.50 1.45
CA VAL A 191 -1.99 13.05 1.32
C VAL A 191 -2.72 12.68 0.04
N GLU A 192 -2.08 11.89 -0.79
CA GLU A 192 -2.70 11.26 -1.95
C GLU A 192 -3.22 9.87 -1.55
N ILE A 193 -4.40 9.52 -2.04
CA ILE A 193 -5.05 8.25 -1.71
C ILE A 193 -5.06 7.37 -2.96
N PHE A 194 -4.51 6.16 -2.85
CA PHE A 194 -4.85 5.07 -3.75
C PHE A 194 -6.00 4.29 -3.12
N PHE A 195 -7.16 4.32 -3.76
CA PHE A 195 -8.34 3.62 -3.29
C PHE A 195 -8.75 2.54 -4.30
N ASN A 196 -8.68 1.27 -3.92
CA ASN A 196 -9.10 0.18 -4.78
C ASN A 196 -10.62 -0.01 -4.68
N PHE A 197 -11.34 0.35 -5.75
CA PHE A 197 -12.78 0.18 -5.81
C PHE A 197 -13.13 -1.16 -6.47
N MET A 198 -13.42 -2.18 -5.65
CA MET A 198 -13.87 -3.50 -6.14
C MET A 198 -15.27 -3.39 -6.79
N LEU A 199 -15.32 -3.12 -8.10
CA LEU A 199 -16.55 -2.87 -8.87
C LEU A 199 -17.60 -3.98 -8.75
N VAL A 200 -17.19 -5.25 -8.60
CA VAL A 200 -18.12 -6.40 -8.47
C VAL A 200 -18.86 -6.39 -7.12
N SER A 201 -18.20 -5.91 -6.05
CA SER A 201 -18.83 -5.71 -4.74
C SER A 201 -19.73 -4.47 -4.72
N ALA A 202 -19.41 -3.44 -5.51
CA ALA A 202 -20.29 -2.30 -5.75
C ALA A 202 -21.56 -2.66 -6.50
N ASN A 203 -21.44 -3.49 -7.53
CA ASN A 203 -22.60 -3.97 -8.29
C ASN A 203 -23.57 -4.79 -7.41
N ARG A 204 -23.04 -5.55 -6.44
CA ARG A 204 -23.84 -6.36 -5.52
C ARG A 204 -24.48 -5.56 -4.38
N ASN A 205 -23.84 -4.49 -3.90
CA ASN A 205 -24.32 -3.74 -2.74
C ASN A 205 -25.08 -2.44 -3.08
N VAL A 206 -24.82 -1.82 -4.24
CA VAL A 206 -25.43 -0.53 -4.63
C VAL A 206 -26.65 -0.73 -5.54
N LEU A 207 -26.57 -1.58 -6.56
CA LEU A 207 -27.66 -1.74 -7.53
C LEU A 207 -28.86 -2.52 -6.96
N TRP A 208 -28.63 -3.52 -6.11
CA TRP A 208 -29.74 -4.32 -5.55
C TRP A 208 -30.48 -3.61 -4.41
N ARG A 209 -29.88 -2.60 -3.76
CA ARG A 209 -30.61 -1.74 -2.80
C ARG A 209 -31.47 -0.70 -3.50
N ALA A 210 -31.05 -0.18 -4.66
CA ALA A 210 -31.89 0.70 -5.48
C ALA A 210 -33.16 -0.02 -6.00
N ALA A 211 -33.06 -1.32 -6.31
CA ALA A 211 -34.19 -2.13 -6.75
C ALA A 211 -35.26 -2.38 -5.66
N HIS A 212 -34.93 -2.21 -4.37
CA HIS A 212 -35.87 -2.39 -3.26
C HIS A 212 -36.40 -1.06 -2.67
N SER A 213 -35.92 0.08 -3.17
CA SER A 213 -36.34 1.42 -2.70
C SER A 213 -37.36 2.11 -3.62
N GLY A 214 -37.97 1.39 -4.56
CA GLY A 214 -39.16 1.85 -5.28
C GLY A 214 -39.02 3.15 -6.08
N ILE A 215 -37.80 3.57 -6.47
CA ILE A 215 -37.62 4.71 -7.37
C ILE A 215 -37.76 4.19 -8.79
N THR A 216 -38.97 4.29 -9.34
CA THR A 216 -39.22 4.08 -10.77
C THR A 216 -38.55 5.19 -11.56
N ALA A 217 -37.64 4.82 -12.47
CA ALA A 217 -37.13 5.73 -13.49
C ALA A 217 -38.32 6.36 -14.27
N PRO A 218 -38.26 7.65 -14.63
CA PRO A 218 -39.34 8.28 -15.38
C PRO A 218 -39.54 7.55 -16.72
N ARG A 219 -40.78 7.10 -16.96
CA ARG A 219 -41.22 6.59 -18.26
C ARG A 219 -40.97 7.67 -19.30
N ARG A 220 -40.34 7.30 -20.42
CA ARG A 220 -40.40 8.12 -21.63
C ARG A 220 -41.86 8.13 -22.07
N ASP A 221 -42.46 9.31 -22.08
CA ASP A 221 -43.75 9.53 -22.72
C ASP A 221 -43.55 9.44 -24.23
N ASP A 222 -43.78 8.24 -24.76
CA ASP A 222 -44.03 8.04 -26.19
C ASP A 222 -45.51 8.36 -26.43
N ASP A 223 -45.82 9.58 -26.87
CA ASP A 223 -46.85 9.84 -27.89
C ASP A 223 -47.08 11.34 -28.16
N ALA A 224 -46.87 11.75 -29.42
CA ALA A 224 -47.63 12.74 -30.22
C ALA A 224 -46.73 13.29 -31.35
N GLY A 225 -47.05 13.24 -32.64
CA GLY A 225 -48.25 12.77 -33.33
C GLY A 225 -48.02 12.84 -34.84
N MET A 226 -48.59 11.87 -35.55
CA MET A 226 -48.76 11.91 -37.01
C MET A 226 -49.93 12.86 -37.31
N GLY A 227 -49.67 13.94 -38.03
CA GLY A 227 -50.69 14.92 -38.40
C GLY A 227 -50.17 15.95 -39.38
N ARG A 228 -50.12 15.57 -40.67
CA ARG A 228 -50.49 16.37 -41.84
C ARG A 228 -50.40 15.51 -43.10
#